data_AF-A0A437MMZ8-F1
#
_entry.id   AF-A0A437MMZ8-F1
#
_cell.length_a   1.000
_cell.length_b   1.000
_cell.length_c   1.000
_cell.angle_alpha   90.00
_cell.angle_beta   90.00
_cell.angle_gamma   90.00
#
_symmetry.space_group_name_H-M   'P 1'
#
loop_
_entity.id
_entity.type
_entity.pdbx_description
1 polymer ?
#
loop_
_entity_poly.entity_id
_entity_poly.type
_entity_poly.pdbx_seq_one_letter_code
_entity_poly.pdbx_strand_id
1 'polypeptide(L)'
;MIDSSLHRPRASGPSRTGLTTGTMALPPGLAKLCGEELLTRAPKLRSAIALQQREVAREHAHALKGMAANFGLKPLAEALAGLEAAAKQTDAPLDASMQAVEAEIPPALSALGMG
;
A
#
# COMPACT_ATOMS: atom_id res chain seq x y z
N MET A 1 -48.41 30.88 -11.79
CA MET A 1 -47.62 30.61 -13.00
C MET A 1 -46.32 31.39 -12.87
N ILE A 2 -45.18 30.67 -12.92
CA ILE A 2 -43.78 31.08 -13.23
C ILE A 2 -43.15 32.17 -12.32
N ASP A 3 -42.24 31.78 -11.42
CA ASP A 3 -40.75 31.84 -11.54
C ASP A 3 -40.23 33.26 -11.20
N SER A 4 -39.14 33.55 -10.49
CA SER A 4 -37.90 32.84 -10.22
C SER A 4 -37.21 33.47 -9.00
N SER A 5 -36.53 32.62 -8.23
CA SER A 5 -35.14 32.78 -7.80
C SER A 5 -34.60 34.19 -7.47
N LEU A 6 -34.51 34.51 -6.17
CA LEU A 6 -33.47 35.41 -5.66
C LEU A 6 -32.49 34.65 -4.78
N HIS A 7 -31.42 34.25 -5.48
CA HIS A 7 -30.07 33.94 -5.06
C HIS A 7 -29.70 34.41 -3.63
N ARG A 8 -29.43 33.46 -2.73
CA ARG A 8 -28.55 33.68 -1.58
C ARG A 8 -27.13 33.28 -2.00
N PRO A 9 -26.13 34.16 -1.95
CA PRO A 9 -24.75 33.75 -2.19
C PRO A 9 -24.26 32.89 -1.02
N ARG A 10 -23.75 31.70 -1.37
CA ARG A 10 -23.16 30.73 -0.46
C ARG A 10 -21.64 30.87 -0.53
N ALA A 11 -21.01 30.99 0.65
CA ALA A 11 -19.65 30.64 1.02
C ALA A 11 -18.45 31.21 0.23
N SER A 12 -17.55 31.87 0.97
CA SER A 12 -16.10 31.76 0.75
C SER A 12 -15.42 31.76 2.11
N GLY A 13 -15.24 30.55 2.64
CA GLY A 13 -14.42 30.27 3.82
C GLY A 13 -12.92 30.40 3.49
N PRO A 14 -12.07 30.41 4.53
CA PRO A 14 -10.66 30.74 4.40
C PRO A 14 -9.90 29.72 3.56
N SER A 15 -9.10 30.23 2.62
CA SER A 15 -8.07 29.50 1.89
C SER A 15 -7.10 28.83 2.87
N ARG A 16 -7.31 27.54 3.13
CA ARG A 16 -6.31 26.64 3.71
C ARG A 16 -6.12 25.51 2.72
N THR A 17 -4.95 25.48 2.07
CA THR A 17 -4.12 24.27 1.89
C THR A 17 -2.93 24.64 1.01
N GLY A 18 -1.88 25.13 1.65
CA GLY A 18 -0.52 24.94 1.17
C GLY A 18 0.22 24.12 2.22
N LEU A 19 -0.18 22.86 2.43
CA LEU A 19 0.71 21.92 3.10
C LEU A 19 1.71 21.48 2.03
N THR A 20 2.88 22.10 2.09
CA THR A 20 4.11 21.57 1.52
C THR A 20 4.22 20.11 1.94
N THR A 21 4.40 19.23 0.96
CA THR A 21 4.88 17.87 1.17
C THR A 21 6.29 17.97 1.72
N GLY A 22 6.40 18.28 3.01
CA GLY A 22 7.62 18.08 3.77
C GLY A 22 7.87 16.59 3.80
N THR A 23 8.94 16.16 3.15
CA THR A 23 9.51 14.83 3.33
C THR A 23 9.88 14.71 4.80
N MET A 24 8.94 14.26 5.63
CA MET A 24 9.26 13.85 6.99
C MET A 24 10.23 12.69 6.86
N ALA A 25 11.50 12.93 7.19
CA ALA A 25 12.47 11.87 7.34
C ALA A 25 11.89 10.87 8.36
N LEU A 26 11.64 9.64 7.91
CA LEU A 26 11.16 8.58 8.77
C LEU A 26 12.17 8.39 9.92
N PRO A 27 11.73 8.32 11.19
CA PRO A 27 12.66 8.06 12.28
C PRO A 27 13.34 6.70 12.03
N PRO A 28 14.68 6.60 12.13
CA PRO A 28 15.45 5.42 11.72
C PRO A 28 14.97 4.10 12.34
N GLY A 29 14.48 4.15 13.58
CA GLY A 29 13.94 2.97 14.26
C GLY A 29 12.67 2.41 13.60
N LEU A 30 11.79 3.27 13.07
CA LEU A 30 10.57 2.80 12.38
C LEU A 30 10.88 2.23 11.00
N ALA A 31 11.82 2.83 10.27
CA ALA A 31 12.24 2.32 8.97
C ALA A 31 12.84 0.90 9.08
N LYS A 32 13.68 0.69 10.11
CA LYS A 32 14.24 -0.64 10.41
C LYS A 32 13.16 -1.67 10.73
N LEU A 33 12.19 -1.33 11.59
CA LEU A 33 11.08 -2.22 11.92
C LEU A 33 10.24 -2.59 10.68
N CYS A 34 10.02 -1.64 9.78
CA CYS A 34 9.32 -1.91 8.51
C CYS A 34 10.08 -2.91 7.64
N GLY A 35 11.40 -2.76 7.51
CA GLY A 35 12.20 -3.68 6.70
C GLY A 35 12.29 -5.08 7.31
N GLU A 36 12.44 -5.18 8.63
CA GLU A 36 12.41 -6.47 9.35
C GLU A 36 11.07 -7.19 9.18
N GLU A 37 9.95 -6.45 9.26
CA GLU A 37 8.62 -7.01 9.04
C GLU A 37 8.41 -7.48 7.60
N LEU A 38 8.91 -6.70 6.62
CA LEU A 38 8.87 -7.08 5.20
C LEU A 38 9.65 -8.38 4.94
N LEU A 39 10.87 -8.48 5.46
CA LEU A 39 11.72 -9.68 5.36
C LEU A 39 11.11 -10.89 6.06
N THR A 40 10.35 -10.68 7.14
CA THR A 40 9.68 -11.76 7.89
C THR A 40 8.41 -12.24 7.20
N ARG A 41 7.63 -11.34 6.59
CA ARG A 41 6.31 -11.68 6.03
C ARG A 41 6.35 -12.10 4.57
N ALA A 42 7.28 -11.58 3.75
CA ALA A 42 7.34 -11.95 2.34
C ALA A 42 7.52 -13.47 2.11
N PRO A 43 8.38 -14.20 2.87
CA PRO A 43 8.47 -15.65 2.78
C PRO A 43 7.19 -16.38 3.21
N LYS A 44 6.48 -15.86 4.22
CA LYS A 44 5.19 -16.41 4.69
C LYS A 44 4.11 -16.25 3.63
N LEU A 45 4.07 -15.09 2.97
CA LEU A 45 3.18 -14.83 1.85
C LEU A 45 3.43 -15.81 0.70
N ARG A 46 4.69 -16.01 0.29
CA ARG A 46 5.04 -17.01 -0.72
C ARG A 46 4.66 -18.43 -0.30
N SER A 47 4.89 -18.78 0.97
CA SER A 47 4.52 -20.11 1.49
C SER A 47 3.01 -20.33 1.45
N ALA A 48 2.20 -19.33 1.81
CA ALA A 48 0.75 -19.40 1.71
C ALA A 48 0.28 -19.64 0.26
N ILE A 49 0.93 -18.99 -0.72
CA ILE A 49 0.64 -19.20 -2.14
C ILE A 49 0.99 -20.63 -2.57
N ALA A 50 2.18 -21.12 -2.20
CA ALA A 50 2.62 -22.48 -2.52
C ALA A 50 1.70 -23.56 -1.93
N LEU A 51 1.13 -23.30 -0.75
CA LEU A 51 0.17 -24.17 -0.07
C LEU A 51 -1.28 -23.97 -0.52
N GLN A 52 -1.52 -23.15 -1.56
CA GLN A 52 -2.85 -22.79 -2.07
C GLN A 52 -3.78 -22.17 -1.02
N GLN A 53 -3.22 -21.54 0.01
CA GLN A 53 -3.95 -20.86 1.08
C GLN A 53 -4.28 -19.42 0.66
N ARG A 54 -5.22 -19.26 -0.28
CA ARG A 54 -5.56 -17.95 -0.89
C ARG A 54 -5.99 -16.90 0.14
N GLU A 55 -6.83 -17.27 1.11
CA GLU A 55 -7.26 -16.33 2.17
C GLU A 55 -6.09 -15.87 3.04
N VAL A 56 -5.19 -16.79 3.42
CA VAL A 56 -3.99 -16.46 4.21
C VAL A 56 -3.05 -15.55 3.40
N ALA A 57 -2.87 -15.83 2.11
CA ALA A 57 -2.09 -14.98 1.21
C ALA A 57 -2.72 -13.58 1.10
N ARG A 58 -4.05 -13.49 0.99
CA ARG A 58 -4.80 -12.22 0.96
C ARG A 58 -4.58 -11.41 2.23
N GLU A 59 -4.65 -12.03 3.40
CA GLU A 59 -4.43 -11.35 4.69
C GLU A 59 -3.00 -10.82 4.82
N HIS A 60 -2.00 -11.63 4.46
CA HIS A 60 -0.61 -11.18 4.45
C HIS A 60 -0.39 -10.01 3.47
N ALA A 61 -0.93 -10.10 2.26
CA ALA A 61 -0.85 -9.04 1.27
C ALA A 61 -1.49 -7.74 1.75
N HIS A 62 -2.69 -7.83 2.34
CA HIS A 62 -3.42 -6.69 2.87
C HIS A 62 -2.65 -5.98 3.98
N ALA A 63 -2.11 -6.73 4.94
CA ALA A 63 -1.34 -6.18 6.05
C ALA A 63 -0.04 -5.50 5.56
N LEU A 64 0.69 -6.17 4.66
CA LEU A 64 1.90 -5.62 4.06
C LEU A 64 1.61 -4.37 3.22
N LYS A 65 0.48 -4.33 2.51
CA LYS A 65 0.08 -3.16 1.72
C LYS A 65 -0.12 -1.93 2.59
N GLY A 66 -0.85 -2.08 3.72
CA GLY A 66 -1.06 -0.99 4.67
C GLY A 66 0.25 -0.47 5.24
N MET A 67 1.18 -1.38 5.58
CA MET A 67 2.53 -1.02 6.00
C MET A 67 3.27 -0.26 4.89
N ALA A 68 3.40 -0.82 3.68
CA ALA A 68 4.10 -0.18 2.57
C ALA A 68 3.56 1.23 2.26
N ALA A 69 2.23 1.41 2.30
CA ALA A 69 1.59 2.71 2.12
C ALA A 69 1.99 3.72 3.21
N ASN A 70 2.01 3.30 4.48
CA ASN A 70 2.40 4.16 5.61
C ASN A 70 3.85 4.64 5.53
N PHE A 71 4.74 3.85 4.91
CA PHE A 71 6.15 4.18 4.73
C PHE A 71 6.47 4.82 3.37
N GLY A 72 5.46 5.13 2.54
CA GLY A 72 5.66 5.77 1.25
C GLY A 72 6.26 4.85 0.17
N LEU A 73 6.25 3.53 0.39
CA LEU A 73 6.78 2.51 -0.52
C LEU A 73 5.75 2.19 -1.61
N LYS A 74 5.42 3.19 -2.44
CA LYS A 74 4.30 3.12 -3.39
C LYS A 74 4.35 1.92 -4.35
N PRO A 75 5.48 1.62 -5.03
CA PRO A 75 5.54 0.49 -5.95
C PRO A 75 5.23 -0.85 -5.26
N LEU A 76 5.80 -1.06 -4.08
CA LEU A 76 5.53 -2.24 -3.26
C LEU A 76 4.05 -2.31 -2.82
N ALA A 77 3.47 -1.19 -2.39
CA ALA A 77 2.06 -1.14 -2.02
C ALA A 77 1.13 -1.47 -3.19
N GLU A 78 1.46 -1.03 -4.41
CA GLU A 78 0.71 -1.34 -5.62
C GLU A 78 0.82 -2.82 -6.01
N ALA A 79 2.02 -3.39 -5.95
CA ALA A 79 2.23 -4.82 -6.20
C ALA A 79 1.44 -5.69 -5.21
N LEU A 80 1.46 -5.33 -3.92
CA LEU A 80 0.70 -6.01 -2.87
C LEU A 80 -0.82 -5.86 -3.06
N ALA A 81 -1.28 -4.72 -3.56
CA ALA A 81 -2.69 -4.51 -3.91
C ALA A 81 -3.12 -5.42 -5.07
N GLY A 82 -2.26 -5.58 -6.09
CA GLY A 82 -2.49 -6.50 -7.20
C GLY A 82 -2.58 -7.96 -6.73
N LEU A 83 -1.69 -8.38 -5.83
CA LEU A 83 -1.73 -9.72 -5.24
C LEU A 83 -2.97 -9.93 -4.37
N GLU A 84 -3.33 -8.96 -3.53
CA GLU A 84 -4.55 -9.02 -2.72
C GLU A 84 -5.81 -9.14 -3.61
N ALA A 85 -5.85 -8.42 -4.74
CA ALA A 85 -6.95 -8.49 -5.69
C ALA A 85 -7.02 -9.85 -6.40
N ALA A 86 -5.89 -10.42 -6.83
CA ALA A 86 -5.83 -11.74 -7.43
C ALA A 86 -6.27 -12.84 -6.44
N ALA A 87 -5.89 -12.72 -5.16
CA ALA A 87 -6.27 -13.67 -4.11
C ALA A 87 -7.78 -13.68 -3.82
N LYS A 88 -8.51 -12.61 -4.11
CA LYS A 88 -9.99 -12.54 -4.01
C LYS A 88 -10.71 -13.32 -5.10
N GLN A 89 -10.04 -13.59 -6.21
CA GLN A 89 -10.60 -14.37 -7.31
C GLN A 89 -10.36 -15.86 -7.02
N THR A 90 -11.35 -16.71 -7.33
CA THR A 90 -11.30 -18.15 -7.01
C THR A 90 -10.13 -18.86 -7.68
N ASP A 91 -9.85 -18.55 -8.95
CA ASP A 91 -8.94 -19.33 -9.79
C ASP A 91 -7.78 -18.52 -10.40
N ALA A 92 -7.63 -17.24 -10.04
CA ALA A 92 -6.55 -16.43 -10.60
C ALA A 92 -5.17 -16.98 -10.20
N PRO A 93 -4.19 -17.03 -11.11
CA PRO A 93 -2.82 -17.39 -10.75
C PRO A 93 -2.22 -16.31 -9.84
N LEU A 94 -1.59 -16.71 -8.74
CA LEU A 94 -0.98 -15.79 -7.77
C LEU A 94 0.53 -15.62 -7.98
N ASP A 95 1.19 -16.53 -8.71
CA ASP A 95 2.64 -16.53 -8.87
C ASP A 95 3.17 -15.28 -9.56
N ALA A 96 2.50 -14.82 -10.62
CA ALA A 96 2.89 -13.59 -11.33
C ALA A 96 2.77 -12.36 -10.42
N SER A 97 1.69 -12.27 -9.64
CA SER A 97 1.52 -11.20 -8.66
C SER A 97 2.57 -11.28 -7.54
N MET A 98 2.97 -12.48 -7.12
CA MET A 98 4.02 -12.67 -6.11
C MET A 98 5.38 -12.24 -6.65
N GLN A 99 5.70 -12.58 -7.90
CA GLN A 99 6.94 -12.13 -8.55
C GLN A 99 7.01 -10.60 -8.62
N ALA A 100 5.88 -9.93 -8.89
CA ALA A 100 5.82 -8.47 -8.85
C ALA A 100 6.10 -7.92 -7.44
N VAL A 101 5.53 -8.52 -6.40
CA VAL A 101 5.85 -8.14 -5.01
C VAL A 101 7.34 -8.28 -4.71
N GLU A 102 7.96 -9.38 -5.13
CA GLU A 102 9.37 -9.66 -4.84
C GLU A 102 10.34 -8.76 -5.59
N ALA A 103 9.99 -8.37 -6.82
CA ALA A 103 10.76 -7.39 -7.58
C ALA A 103 10.85 -6.03 -6.84
N GLU A 104 9.82 -5.68 -6.08
CA GLU A 104 9.75 -4.43 -5.32
C GLU A 104 10.35 -4.50 -3.91
N ILE A 105 10.69 -5.69 -3.39
CA ILE A 105 11.30 -5.83 -2.06
C ILE A 105 12.70 -5.19 -2.00
N PRO A 106 13.66 -5.49 -2.90
CA PRO A 106 14.97 -4.85 -2.86
C PRO A 106 14.94 -3.32 -2.90
N PRO A 107 14.26 -2.65 -3.85
CA PRO A 107 14.22 -1.19 -3.85
C PRO A 107 13.51 -0.62 -2.62
N ALA A 108 12.51 -1.31 -2.06
CA ALA A 108 11.88 -0.91 -0.81
C ALA A 108 12.86 -0.97 0.37
N LEU A 109 13.68 -2.02 0.48
CA LEU A 109 14.71 -2.13 1.53
C LEU A 109 15.77 -1.04 1.39
N SER A 110 16.22 -0.75 0.16
CA SER A 110 17.15 0.37 -0.08
C SER A 110 16.54 1.72 0.34
N ALA A 111 15.25 1.95 0.04
CA ALA A 111 14.54 3.17 0.46
C ALA A 111 14.39 3.31 1.99
N LEU A 112 14.40 2.18 2.71
CA LEU A 112 14.41 2.15 4.18
C LEU A 112 15.82 2.24 4.78
N GLY A 113 16.88 2.29 3.96
CA GLY A 113 18.27 2.31 4.39
C GLY A 113 18.84 0.94 4.79
N MET A 114 18.29 -0.15 4.22
CA MET A 114 18.62 -1.55 4.54
C MET A 114 19.16 -2.34 3.33
N GLY A 115 19.56 -1.67 2.24
CA GLY A 115 20.05 -2.29 1.01
C GLY A 115 21.52 -2.00 0.71
#